data_AF-A0A2I3T1I8-F1
#
_entry.id   AF-A0A2I3T1I8-F1
#
_cell.length_a   1.000
_cell.length_b   1.000
_cell.length_c   1.000
_cell.angle_alpha   90.00
_cell.angle_beta   90.00
_cell.angle_gamma   90.00
#
_symmetry.space_group_name_H-M   'P 1'
#
loop_
_entity.id
_entity.type
_entity.pdbx_description
1 polymer ?
#
loop_
_entity_poly.entity_id
_entity_poly.type
_entity_poly.pdbx_seq_one_letter_code
_entity_poly.pdbx_strand_id
1 'polypeptide(L)'
;MMAQSNMFTVADVLSQDELRKKLYQTFKDRGILDTLKTQLRNQLIHELMHPVLSGELQPRSISVEGSSLLIGASNSLVADHLQRCGYEYSLSVFFPESGLAKEKVFTMQDLLQLIKINPTSSLYKSLVSGSDKENQKAIKSVT
;
A
#
# COMPACT_ATOMS: atom_id res chain seq x y z
N MET A 1 30.26 -16.44 75.29
CA MET A 1 28.80 -16.65 75.18
C MET A 1 28.27 -15.82 74.03
N MET A 2 27.33 -16.38 73.28
CA MET A 2 26.85 -15.93 71.97
C MET A 2 25.85 -14.77 72.03
N ALA A 3 25.73 -14.04 70.93
CA ALA A 3 24.46 -13.77 70.21
C ALA A 3 24.81 -12.95 68.94
N GLN A 4 25.13 -13.61 67.83
CA GLN A 4 24.19 -13.92 66.73
C GLN A 4 23.55 -12.67 66.09
N SER A 5 24.11 -12.36 64.92
CA SER A 5 23.49 -11.78 63.74
C SER A 5 21.98 -12.03 63.63
N ASN A 6 21.19 -10.97 63.48
CA ASN A 6 19.85 -11.04 62.93
C ASN A 6 19.79 -10.27 61.60
N MET A 7 19.92 -11.05 60.54
CA MET A 7 19.65 -10.76 59.14
C MET A 7 18.12 -10.71 58.92
N PHE A 8 17.65 -9.96 57.92
CA PHE A 8 16.23 -9.82 57.46
C PHE A 8 15.32 -9.01 58.41
N THR A 9 14.55 -7.98 58.04
CA THR A 9 13.94 -7.52 56.78
C THR A 9 13.64 -6.02 56.90
N VAL A 10 14.37 -5.14 56.21
CA VAL A 10 13.77 -3.89 55.73
C VAL A 10 13.62 -4.13 54.25
N ALA A 11 12.50 -4.73 53.87
CA ALA A 11 12.06 -4.70 52.50
C ALA A 11 11.83 -3.23 52.16
N ASP A 12 12.91 -2.59 51.69
CA ASP A 12 12.95 -1.53 50.69
C ASP A 12 11.54 -1.01 50.38
N VAL A 13 11.04 -0.10 51.23
CA VAL A 13 9.78 0.61 51.00
C VAL A 13 10.08 1.57 49.86
N LEU A 14 10.11 1.03 48.65
CA LEU A 14 10.26 1.80 47.44
C LEU A 14 9.14 2.84 47.41
N SER A 15 9.50 4.09 47.12
CA SER A 15 8.48 5.07 46.76
C SER A 15 7.68 4.55 45.57
N GLN A 16 6.41 4.94 45.47
CA GLN A 16 5.52 4.46 44.40
C GLN A 16 6.12 4.66 43.00
N ASP A 17 6.88 5.73 42.81
CA ASP A 17 7.54 6.05 41.54
C ASP A 17 8.78 5.19 41.27
N GLU A 18 9.55 4.83 42.29
CA GLU A 18 10.66 3.88 42.14
C GLU A 18 10.14 2.48 41.83
N LEU A 19 9.04 2.07 42.46
CA LEU A 19 8.38 0.80 42.15
C LEU A 19 7.88 0.79 40.69
N ARG A 20 7.23 1.85 40.23
CA ARG A 20 6.80 2.00 38.82
C ARG A 20 7.97 1.92 37.85
N LYS A 21 9.07 2.64 38.13
CA LYS A 21 10.29 2.62 37.31
C LYS A 21 10.90 1.23 37.25
N LYS A 22 11.02 0.55 38.40
CA LYS A 22 11.60 -0.80 38.50
C LYS A 22 10.74 -1.84 37.79
N LEU A 23 9.41 -1.75 37.89
CA LEU A 23 8.47 -2.60 37.15
C LEU A 23 8.56 -2.37 35.65
N TYR A 24 8.55 -1.10 35.21
CA TYR A 24 8.70 -0.76 33.79
C TYR A 24 10.03 -1.31 33.24
N GLN A 25 11.13 -1.09 33.96
CA GLN A 25 12.45 -1.59 33.56
C GLN A 25 12.47 -3.12 33.51
N THR A 26 11.87 -3.80 34.50
CA THR A 26 11.78 -5.27 34.51
C THR A 26 10.97 -5.79 33.32
N PHE A 27 9.85 -5.15 32.97
CA PHE A 27 9.05 -5.52 31.80
C PHE A 27 9.75 -5.21 30.47
N LYS A 28 10.60 -4.18 30.45
CA LYS A 28 11.46 -3.85 29.31
C LYS A 28 12.55 -4.90 29.12
N ASP A 29 13.31 -5.22 30.17
CA ASP A 29 14.44 -6.14 30.12
C ASP A 29 14.00 -7.59 29.82
N ARG A 30 12.79 -7.96 30.26
CA ARG A 30 12.18 -9.25 29.94
C ARG A 30 11.52 -9.30 28.54
N GLY A 31 11.56 -8.21 27.76
CA GLY A 31 10.97 -8.15 26.42
C GLY A 31 9.43 -8.18 26.38
N ILE A 32 8.77 -8.00 27.53
CA ILE A 32 7.30 -8.00 27.64
C ILE A 32 6.71 -6.79 26.92
N LEU A 33 7.36 -5.62 27.06
CA LEU A 33 6.95 -4.40 26.35
C LEU A 33 7.05 -4.56 24.82
N ASP A 34 8.06 -5.26 24.32
CA ASP A 34 8.23 -5.50 22.88
C ASP A 34 7.22 -6.51 22.35
N THR A 35 6.92 -7.54 23.15
CA THR A 35 5.84 -8.49 22.85
C THR A 35 4.49 -7.79 22.78
N LEU A 36 4.18 -6.93 23.75
CA LEU A 36 2.93 -6.16 23.78
C LEU A 36 2.83 -5.19 22.59
N LYS A 37 3.91 -4.47 22.28
CA LYS A 37 3.97 -3.59 21.09
C LYS A 37 3.73 -4.37 19.79
N THR A 38 4.32 -5.56 19.68
CA THR A 38 4.15 -6.43 18.51
C THR A 38 2.72 -6.95 18.41
N GLN A 39 2.12 -7.39 19.53
CA GLN A 39 0.73 -7.83 19.57
C GLN A 39 -0.25 -6.72 19.18
N LEU A 40 -0.08 -5.51 19.73
CA LEU A 40 -0.90 -4.35 19.36
C LEU A 40 -0.75 -4.00 17.89
N ARG A 41 0.48 -4.00 17.36
CA ARG A 41 0.72 -3.77 15.92
C ARG A 41 0.02 -4.82 15.07
N ASN A 42 0.11 -6.09 15.43
CA ASN A 42 -0.53 -7.18 14.67
C ASN A 42 -2.05 -7.11 14.74
N GLN A 43 -2.62 -6.75 15.90
CA GLN A 43 -4.07 -6.49 16.02
C GLN A 43 -4.50 -5.32 15.14
N LEU A 44 -3.75 -4.22 15.15
CA LEU A 44 -4.08 -3.05 14.32
C LEU A 44 -3.98 -3.38 12.82
N ILE A 45 -2.93 -4.07 12.39
CA ILE A 45 -2.81 -4.55 11.01
C ILE A 45 -3.98 -5.46 10.67
N HIS A 46 -4.34 -6.40 11.56
CA HIS A 46 -5.46 -7.28 11.33
C HIS A 46 -6.79 -6.50 11.23
N GLU A 47 -7.08 -5.57 12.13
CA GLU A 47 -8.32 -4.77 12.06
C GLU A 47 -8.38 -3.83 10.86
N LEU A 48 -7.24 -3.28 10.42
CA LEU A 48 -7.18 -2.43 9.23
C LEU A 48 -7.20 -3.23 7.92
N MET A 49 -6.64 -4.44 7.91
CA MET A 49 -6.58 -5.29 6.72
C MET A 49 -7.75 -6.26 6.60
N HIS A 50 -8.42 -6.63 7.69
CA HIS A 50 -9.59 -7.51 7.68
C HIS A 50 -10.71 -6.97 6.76
N PRO A 51 -11.02 -5.67 6.71
CA PRO A 51 -11.96 -5.12 5.73
C PRO A 51 -11.52 -5.36 4.27
N VAL A 52 -10.22 -5.29 3.99
CA VAL A 52 -9.63 -5.44 2.65
C VAL A 52 -9.48 -6.92 2.25
N LEU A 53 -9.16 -7.80 3.20
CA LEU A 53 -8.91 -9.24 2.98
C LEU A 53 -10.17 -10.10 3.08
N SER A 54 -11.12 -9.72 3.94
CA SER A 54 -12.41 -10.44 4.12
C SER A 54 -13.45 -10.06 3.06
N GLY A 55 -13.14 -9.13 2.15
CA GLY A 55 -14.03 -8.73 1.06
C GLY A 55 -15.24 -7.89 1.48
N GLU A 56 -15.35 -7.48 2.74
CA GLU A 56 -16.38 -6.53 3.20
C GLU A 56 -16.14 -5.11 2.66
N LEU A 57 -14.88 -4.73 2.45
CA LEU A 57 -14.46 -3.65 1.57
C LEU A 57 -13.84 -4.24 0.31
N GLN A 58 -14.58 -5.07 -0.42
CA GLN A 58 -14.35 -5.05 -1.87
C GLN A 58 -14.49 -3.58 -2.29
N PRO A 59 -13.50 -2.97 -2.99
CA PRO A 59 -13.71 -1.70 -3.64
C PRO A 59 -15.00 -1.90 -4.39
N ARG A 60 -16.06 -1.17 -3.99
CA ARG A 60 -17.43 -1.42 -4.45
C ARG A 60 -17.31 -1.62 -5.93
N SER A 61 -17.39 -2.87 -6.39
CA SER A 61 -17.29 -3.15 -7.80
C SER A 61 -18.63 -2.62 -8.25
N ILE A 62 -18.63 -1.34 -8.63
CA ILE A 62 -19.78 -0.73 -9.23
C ILE A 62 -19.93 -1.62 -10.44
N SER A 63 -20.91 -2.53 -10.37
CA SER A 63 -21.40 -3.25 -11.53
C SER A 63 -22.07 -2.17 -12.36
N VAL A 64 -21.24 -1.28 -12.92
CA VAL A 64 -21.65 -0.38 -13.97
C VAL A 64 -21.95 -1.34 -15.08
N GLU A 65 -23.22 -1.40 -15.50
CA GLU A 65 -23.66 -2.03 -16.73
C GLU A 65 -22.96 -1.38 -17.92
N GLY A 66 -21.69 -1.75 -18.08
CA GLY A 66 -20.76 -1.38 -19.12
C GLY A 66 -19.83 -2.57 -19.28
N SER A 67 -19.53 -2.95 -20.52
CA SER A 67 -18.66 -4.10 -20.79
C SER A 67 -17.36 -3.96 -19.99
N SER A 68 -16.97 -5.00 -19.25
CA SER A 68 -15.73 -5.05 -18.47
C SER A 68 -14.50 -4.51 -19.24
N LEU A 69 -14.49 -4.66 -20.56
CA LEU A 69 -13.50 -4.11 -21.49
C LEU A 69 -13.45 -2.57 -21.51
N LEU A 70 -14.59 -1.87 -21.55
CA LEU A 70 -14.64 -0.41 -21.55
C LEU A 70 -14.15 0.18 -20.22
N ILE A 71 -14.47 -0.48 -19.10
CA ILE A 71 -13.97 -0.10 -17.79
C ILE A 71 -12.46 -0.29 -17.74
N GLY A 72 -11.94 -1.44 -18.18
CA GLY A 72 -10.50 -1.68 -18.24
C GLY A 72 -9.76 -0.70 -19.16
N ALA A 73 -10.35 -0.36 -20.31
CA ALA A 73 -9.81 0.63 -21.24
C ALA A 73 -9.78 2.04 -20.65
N SER A 74 -10.86 2.44 -19.97
CA SER A 74 -10.94 3.73 -19.29
C SER A 74 -9.89 3.82 -18.17
N ASN A 75 -9.77 2.77 -17.36
CA ASN A 75 -8.77 2.71 -16.30
C ASN A 75 -7.34 2.73 -16.86
N SER A 76 -7.11 2.11 -18.02
CA SER A 76 -5.80 2.13 -18.69
C SER A 76 -5.43 3.53 -19.18
N LEU A 77 -6.38 4.29 -19.73
CA LEU A 77 -6.15 5.69 -20.11
C LEU A 77 -5.80 6.57 -18.91
N VAL A 78 -6.52 6.40 -17.79
CA VAL A 78 -6.22 7.14 -16.55
C VAL A 78 -4.83 6.75 -16.03
N ALA A 79 -4.51 5.46 -15.97
CA ALA A 79 -3.20 4.99 -15.50
C ALA A 79 -2.03 5.52 -16.36
N ASP A 80 -2.16 5.48 -17.69
CA ASP A 80 -1.16 6.04 -18.62
C ASP A 80 -0.97 7.54 -18.39
N HIS A 81 -2.07 8.31 -18.24
CA HIS A 81 -2.00 9.73 -17.92
C HIS A 81 -1.27 10.00 -16.59
N LEU A 82 -1.66 9.30 -15.52
CA LEU A 82 -1.05 9.46 -14.19
C LEU A 82 0.45 9.16 -14.24
N GLN A 83 0.86 8.12 -14.99
CA GLN A 83 2.26 7.76 -15.17
C GLN A 83 3.02 8.83 -15.95
N ARG A 84 2.50 9.32 -17.08
CA ARG A 84 3.17 10.34 -17.90
C ARG A 84 3.34 11.67 -17.19
N CYS A 85 2.41 12.03 -16.31
CA CYS A 85 2.49 13.23 -15.50
C CYS A 85 3.32 13.05 -14.21
N GLY A 86 3.81 11.84 -13.92
CA GLY A 86 4.63 11.56 -12.74
C GLY A 86 3.85 11.57 -11.42
N TYR A 87 2.55 11.29 -11.46
CA TYR A 87 1.69 11.24 -10.27
C TYR A 87 1.84 9.91 -9.52
N GLU A 88 3.05 9.60 -9.06
CA GLU A 88 3.43 8.32 -8.46
C GLU A 88 2.53 7.92 -7.28
N TYR A 89 2.21 8.86 -6.40
CA TYR A 89 1.33 8.60 -5.26
C TYR A 89 -0.08 8.22 -5.72
N SER A 90 -0.69 9.02 -6.61
CA SER A 90 -2.01 8.74 -7.16
C SER A 90 -2.04 7.41 -7.90
N LEU A 91 -0.98 7.08 -8.64
CA LEU A 91 -0.86 5.80 -9.33
C LEU A 91 -0.80 4.61 -8.35
N SER A 92 -0.11 4.78 -7.21
CA SER A 92 0.03 3.74 -6.18
C SER A 92 -1.30 3.38 -5.50
N VAL A 93 -2.20 4.35 -5.32
CA VAL A 93 -3.55 4.12 -4.77
C VAL A 93 -4.52 3.69 -5.87
N PHE A 94 -4.35 4.20 -7.09
CA PHE A 94 -5.26 3.92 -8.21
C PHE A 94 -5.23 2.45 -8.65
N PHE A 95 -4.07 1.81 -8.76
CA PHE A 95 -3.99 0.39 -9.17
C PHE A 95 -4.80 -0.56 -8.26
N PRO A 96 -4.61 -0.56 -6.92
CA PRO A 96 -5.41 -1.41 -6.04
C PRO A 96 -6.88 -0.99 -5.98
N GLU A 97 -7.20 0.31 -6.03
CA GLU A 97 -8.59 0.80 -6.00
C GLU A 97 -9.37 0.46 -7.27
N SER A 98 -8.75 0.55 -8.44
CA SER A 98 -9.38 0.30 -9.74
C SER A 98 -9.44 -1.18 -10.11
N GLY A 99 -8.76 -2.05 -9.36
CA GLY A 99 -8.58 -3.46 -9.69
C GLY A 99 -7.75 -3.68 -10.98
N LEU A 100 -7.11 -2.64 -11.50
CA LEU A 100 -6.24 -2.72 -12.68
C LEU A 100 -4.90 -3.33 -12.25
N ALA A 101 -4.62 -4.55 -12.67
CA ALA A 101 -3.28 -5.10 -12.53
C ALA A 101 -2.34 -4.39 -13.51
N LYS A 102 -1.09 -4.11 -13.13
CA LYS A 102 -0.07 -3.52 -14.02
C LYS A 102 0.08 -4.28 -15.35
N GLU A 103 -0.17 -5.59 -15.33
CA GLU A 103 -0.10 -6.48 -16.49
C GLU A 103 -1.34 -6.45 -17.39
N LYS A 104 -2.43 -5.81 -16.94
CA LYS A 104 -3.72 -5.72 -17.65
C LYS A 104 -3.98 -4.33 -18.24
N VAL A 105 -2.97 -3.46 -18.28
CA VAL A 105 -3.08 -2.15 -18.91
C VAL A 105 -3.15 -2.35 -20.42
N PHE A 106 -4.22 -1.87 -21.05
CA PHE A 106 -4.37 -1.94 -22.50
C PHE A 106 -3.29 -1.12 -23.20
N THR A 107 -2.71 -1.69 -24.27
CA THR A 107 -1.82 -0.95 -25.14
C THR A 107 -2.61 0.06 -25.97
N MET A 108 -1.93 1.06 -26.54
CA MET A 108 -2.56 2.03 -27.45
C MET A 108 -3.27 1.31 -28.61
N GLN A 109 -2.68 0.23 -29.13
CA GLN A 109 -3.25 -0.57 -30.21
C GLN A 109 -4.55 -1.25 -29.79
N ASP A 110 -4.58 -1.83 -28.58
CA ASP A 110 -5.78 -2.46 -28.03
C ASP A 110 -6.92 -1.45 -27.86
N LEU A 111 -6.58 -0.25 -27.36
CA LEU A 111 -7.54 0.84 -27.23
C LEU A 111 -8.11 1.23 -28.60
N LEU A 112 -7.25 1.47 -29.61
CA LEU A 112 -7.67 1.83 -30.96
C LEU A 112 -8.58 0.78 -31.61
N GLN A 113 -8.31 -0.51 -31.37
CA GLN A 113 -9.20 -1.59 -31.81
C GLN A 113 -10.55 -1.56 -31.09
N LEU A 114 -10.56 -1.30 -29.77
CA LEU A 114 -11.78 -1.25 -28.97
C LEU A 114 -12.72 -0.10 -29.41
N ILE A 115 -12.17 1.08 -29.74
CA ILE A 115 -12.93 2.20 -30.34
C ILE A 115 -13.16 2.05 -31.85
N LYS A 116 -12.85 0.88 -32.42
CA LYS A 116 -13.09 0.52 -33.83
C LYS A 116 -12.47 1.49 -34.82
N ILE A 117 -11.31 2.06 -34.50
CA ILE A 117 -10.56 2.86 -35.46
C ILE A 117 -9.90 1.92 -36.48
N ASN A 118 -10.18 2.15 -37.76
CA ASN A 118 -9.65 1.31 -38.82
C ASN A 118 -8.11 1.44 -38.90
N PRO A 119 -7.34 0.32 -38.83
CA PRO A 119 -5.88 0.32 -38.95
C PRO A 119 -5.33 0.95 -40.24
N THR A 120 -6.12 0.95 -41.32
CA THR A 120 -5.71 1.53 -42.61
C THR A 120 -5.94 3.05 -42.67
N SER A 121 -6.71 3.61 -41.74
CA SER A 121 -7.04 5.04 -41.72
C SER A 121 -5.80 5.90 -41.45
N SER A 122 -5.80 7.11 -42.01
CA SER A 122 -4.77 8.12 -41.72
C SER A 122 -4.73 8.48 -40.23
N LEU A 123 -5.88 8.49 -39.56
CA LEU A 123 -6.01 8.74 -38.12
C LEU A 123 -5.26 7.68 -37.30
N TYR A 124 -5.47 6.39 -37.58
CA TYR A 124 -4.79 5.30 -36.88
C TYR A 124 -3.27 5.45 -37.01
N LYS A 125 -2.77 5.65 -38.23
CA LYS A 125 -1.33 5.82 -38.51
C LYS A 125 -0.76 7.04 -37.77
N SER A 126 -1.49 8.15 -37.75
CA SER A 126 -1.10 9.36 -37.02
C SER A 126 -0.96 9.08 -35.52
N LEU A 127 -1.97 8.45 -34.90
CA LEU A 127 -2.00 8.16 -33.47
C LEU A 127 -0.89 7.19 -33.04
N VAL A 128 -0.62 6.14 -33.81
CA VAL A 128 0.47 5.19 -33.52
C VAL A 128 1.85 5.84 -33.73
N SER A 129 2.02 6.68 -34.74
CA SER A 129 3.29 7.38 -34.99
C SER A 129 3.62 8.48 -33.97
N GLY A 130 2.60 9.03 -33.31
CA GLY A 130 2.75 10.05 -32.27
C GLY A 130 3.30 9.48 -30.97
N SER A 131 2.88 8.27 -30.59
CA SER A 131 3.29 7.62 -29.33
C SER A 131 4.79 7.26 -29.28
N ASP A 132 5.40 6.92 -30.42
CA ASP A 132 6.81 6.53 -30.48
C ASP A 132 7.78 7.71 -30.22
N LYS A 133 7.33 8.94 -30.49
CA LYS A 133 8.15 10.15 -30.33
C LYS A 133 8.28 10.60 -28.88
N GLU A 134 7.29 10.31 -28.03
CA GLU A 134 7.31 10.69 -26.61
C GLU A 134 8.25 9.78 -25.79
N ASN A 135 8.25 8.47 -26.05
CA ASN A 135 9.14 7.52 -25.36
C ASN A 135 10.63 7.77 -25.65
N GLN A 136 10.97 8.28 -26.84
CA GLN A 136 12.36 8.64 -27.17
C GLN A 136 12.83 9.93 -26.50
N LYS A 137 11.91 10.81 -26.09
CA LYS A 137 12.25 12.08 -25.42
C LYS A 137 12.59 11.87 -23.95
N ALA A 138 11.86 10.98 -23.26
CA ALA A 138 12.13 10.61 -21.87
C ALA A 138 13.53 9.99 -21.67
N ILE A 139 14.01 9.19 -22.63
CA ILE A 139 15.33 8.54 -22.57
C ILE A 139 16.48 9.54 -22.79
N LYS A 140 16.26 10.61 -23.58
CA LYS A 140 17.29 11.60 -23.90
C LYS A 140 17.48 12.70 -22.86
N SER A 141 16.57 12.81 -21.88
CA SER A 141 16.65 13.78 -20.78
C SER A 141 17.29 13.21 -19.51
N VAL A 142 17.72 11.94 -19.53
CA VAL A 142 18.41 11.24 -18.42
C VAL A 142 19.87 10.89 -18.79
N THR A 143 20.38 11.39 -19.93
CA THR A 143 21.79 11.33 -20.31
C THR A 143 22.33 12.75 -20.44
#